data_AF-A0A6J4NGX0-F1
#
_entry.id   AF-A0A6J4NGX0-F1
#
_cell.length_a   1.000
_cell.length_b   1.000
_cell.length_c   1.000
_cell.angle_alpha   90.00
_cell.angle_beta   90.00
_cell.angle_gamma   90.00
#
_symmetry.space_group_name_H-M   'P 1'
#
loop_
_entity.id
_entity.type
_entity.pdbx_description
1 polymer ?
#
loop_
_entity_poly.entity_id
_entity_poly.type
_entity_poly.pdbx_seq_one_letter_code
_entity_poly.pdbx_strand_id
1 'polypeptide(L)'
;MRRLPALMALLVTVALLAMTTPADAAPRKWPKGPITYADRSKDPEAVRLAVQAWNRSGLRIRFKQVRNPRRADVVIRNTKRVPAGCGTGYGTLGYPGPGRQAFVSILHGTDAGGQGCALPGQTRVVAHELGHVLGLEHYMKSCSLMNTSHVNGVAGSQCIDRNDINAAKPGRWRCRLLEGVDLRAARRLYGGRPRLSQPEWCDAVDRIPATGAVSVDPVAQTVTVTRAAEPALPGWLGPWGWGEPGFEVHATPSTCTAVPGDDATQVGVGLWGATPVGGSLTEYVFGLPPGLQCITVWQFDRGTNFSLLPTSVMVEVPAGQQSRARTGTAGLRRADEPARWDAPVRVLQLD
;
A
#
# COMPACT_ATOMS: atom_id res chain seq x y z
N MET A 1 -21.12 45.95 62.68
CA MET A 1 -20.80 45.63 61.27
C MET A 1 -19.30 45.35 61.15
N ARG A 2 -18.90 44.42 60.26
CA ARG A 2 -17.53 44.14 59.75
C ARG A 2 -16.64 43.16 60.51
N ARG A 3 -16.87 41.85 60.29
CA ARG A 3 -15.85 40.78 60.27
C ARG A 3 -16.27 39.71 59.25
N LEU A 4 -16.02 39.94 57.96
CA LEU A 4 -16.38 39.02 56.87
C LEU A 4 -15.43 38.92 55.65
N PRO A 5 -14.24 39.57 55.54
CA PRO A 5 -13.40 39.41 54.35
C PRO A 5 -12.36 38.26 54.42
N ALA A 6 -12.04 37.72 55.61
CA ALA A 6 -10.95 36.73 55.75
C ALA A 6 -11.35 35.28 55.39
N LEU A 7 -12.63 34.92 55.51
CA LEU A 7 -13.10 33.54 55.25
C LEU A 7 -13.29 33.25 53.74
N MET A 8 -13.52 34.28 52.92
CA MET A 8 -13.67 34.15 51.46
C MET A 8 -12.34 33.86 50.75
N ALA A 9 -11.21 34.39 51.25
CA ALA A 9 -9.91 34.18 50.61
C ALA A 9 -9.38 32.74 50.77
N LEU A 10 -9.70 32.07 51.88
CA LEU A 10 -9.27 30.69 52.16
C LEU A 10 -10.09 29.65 51.37
N LEU A 11 -11.37 29.91 51.10
CA LEU A 11 -12.23 29.03 50.30
C LEU A 11 -11.86 29.04 48.81
N VAL A 12 -11.34 30.15 48.28
CA VAL A 12 -10.87 30.22 46.89
C VAL A 12 -9.56 29.45 46.70
N THR A 13 -8.66 29.41 47.70
CA THR A 13 -7.40 28.66 47.57
C THR A 13 -7.59 27.14 47.65
N VAL A 14 -8.55 26.66 48.46
CA VAL A 14 -8.85 25.21 48.54
C VAL A 14 -9.60 24.71 47.28
N ALA A 15 -10.42 25.54 46.64
CA ALA A 15 -11.12 25.17 45.41
C ALA A 15 -10.18 25.04 44.19
N LEU A 16 -9.04 25.75 44.16
CA LEU A 16 -8.07 25.68 43.07
C LEU A 16 -7.12 24.47 43.11
N LEU A 17 -6.98 23.79 44.25
CA LEU A 17 -6.15 22.57 44.40
C LEU A 17 -6.89 21.28 44.04
N ALA A 18 -8.21 21.31 43.86
CA ALA A 18 -9.03 20.15 43.53
C ALA A 18 -9.15 19.87 42.01
N MET A 19 -8.52 20.68 41.15
CA MET A 19 -8.48 20.46 39.70
C MET A 19 -7.12 19.92 39.24
N THR A 20 -6.51 19.03 40.01
CA THR A 20 -5.54 18.10 39.41
C THR A 20 -6.34 17.14 38.54
N THR A 21 -6.43 17.46 37.25
CA THR A 21 -6.85 16.45 36.27
C THR A 21 -5.97 15.23 36.51
N PRO A 22 -6.53 14.01 36.57
CA PRO A 22 -5.71 12.82 36.68
C PRO A 22 -4.70 12.92 35.53
N ALA A 23 -3.42 13.05 35.86
CA ALA A 23 -2.38 12.99 34.86
C ALA A 23 -2.60 11.67 34.13
N ASP A 24 -2.96 11.73 32.84
CA ASP A 24 -3.21 10.55 32.02
C ASP A 24 -2.00 9.62 32.23
N ALA A 25 -2.24 8.52 32.94
CA ALA A 25 -1.17 7.65 33.35
C ALA A 25 -0.59 7.05 32.07
N ALA A 26 0.63 7.45 31.72
CA ALA A 26 1.29 7.02 30.51
C ALA A 26 1.17 5.48 30.35
N PRO A 27 0.98 4.98 29.12
CA PRO A 27 0.78 3.55 28.87
C PRO A 27 1.83 2.70 29.57
N ARG A 28 1.37 1.74 30.38
CA ARG A 28 2.29 0.88 31.13
C ARG A 28 2.87 -0.19 30.21
N LYS A 29 4.20 -0.28 30.13
CA LYS A 29 4.86 -1.37 29.40
C LYS A 29 4.64 -2.73 30.06
N TRP A 30 4.74 -3.79 29.27
CA TRP A 30 4.73 -5.16 29.78
C TRP A 30 5.93 -5.44 30.69
N PRO A 31 5.74 -6.25 31.76
CA PRO A 31 6.86 -6.76 32.53
C PRO A 31 7.77 -7.61 31.64
N LYS A 32 9.00 -7.87 32.10
CA LYS A 32 10.00 -8.61 31.34
C LYS A 32 9.47 -9.99 30.91
N GLY A 33 9.87 -10.44 29.73
CA GLY A 33 9.59 -11.78 29.21
C GLY A 33 8.75 -11.78 27.94
N PRO A 34 8.42 -12.97 27.42
CA PRO A 34 7.50 -13.11 26.30
C PRO A 34 6.06 -12.75 26.71
N ILE A 35 5.36 -12.03 25.84
CA ILE A 35 3.92 -11.79 25.93
C ILE A 35 3.21 -12.97 25.25
N THR A 36 2.50 -13.78 26.02
CA THR A 36 1.76 -14.91 25.47
C THR A 36 0.47 -14.44 24.81
N TYR A 37 0.11 -15.01 23.66
CA TYR A 37 -1.14 -14.69 22.99
C TYR A 37 -1.91 -15.94 22.58
N ALA A 38 -3.23 -15.86 22.60
CA ALA A 38 -4.12 -16.85 22.01
C ALA A 38 -4.87 -16.21 20.84
N ASP A 39 -4.82 -16.86 19.69
CA ASP A 39 -5.56 -16.44 18.51
C ASP A 39 -6.91 -17.18 18.46
N ARG A 40 -7.98 -16.40 18.49
CA ARG A 40 -9.38 -16.81 18.34
C ARG A 40 -10.05 -16.05 17.20
N SER A 41 -9.25 -15.44 16.34
CA SER A 41 -9.74 -14.82 15.11
C SER A 41 -9.99 -15.87 14.04
N LYS A 42 -10.69 -15.45 13.00
CA LYS A 42 -10.88 -16.12 11.72
C LYS A 42 -9.80 -15.73 10.70
N ASP A 43 -8.79 -14.98 11.14
CA ASP A 43 -7.73 -14.41 10.30
C ASP A 43 -6.33 -14.88 10.77
N PRO A 44 -6.12 -16.20 10.96
CA PRO A 44 -4.92 -16.70 11.66
C PRO A 44 -3.61 -16.39 10.93
N GLU A 45 -3.65 -16.27 9.60
CA GLU A 45 -2.49 -15.87 8.82
C GLU A 45 -2.11 -14.41 9.04
N ALA A 46 -3.09 -13.51 9.10
CA ALA A 46 -2.85 -12.10 9.40
C ALA A 46 -2.23 -11.93 10.78
N VAL A 47 -2.74 -12.67 11.77
CA VAL A 47 -2.19 -12.69 13.12
C VAL A 47 -0.74 -13.20 13.13
N ARG A 48 -0.47 -14.32 12.44
CA ARG A 48 0.87 -14.89 12.32
C ARG A 48 1.87 -13.89 11.74
N LEU A 49 1.52 -13.22 10.64
CA LEU A 49 2.39 -12.25 9.96
C LEU A 49 2.63 -10.99 10.80
N ALA A 50 1.59 -10.46 11.46
CA ALA A 50 1.72 -9.30 12.35
C ALA A 50 2.62 -9.60 13.55
N VAL A 51 2.43 -10.75 14.20
CA VAL A 51 3.29 -11.23 15.29
C VAL A 51 4.73 -11.43 14.81
N GLN A 52 4.91 -12.01 13.62
CA GLN A 52 6.23 -12.22 13.03
C GLN A 52 6.96 -10.90 12.79
N ALA A 53 6.26 -9.86 12.32
CA ALA A 53 6.84 -8.53 12.11
C ALA A 53 7.38 -7.94 13.43
N TRP A 54 6.58 -7.92 14.49
CA TRP A 54 7.02 -7.46 15.82
C TRP A 54 8.17 -8.31 16.38
N ASN A 55 8.11 -9.63 16.24
CA ASN A 55 9.16 -10.54 16.70
C ASN A 55 10.48 -10.38 15.93
N ARG A 56 10.45 -9.97 14.67
CA ARG A 56 11.65 -9.77 13.83
C ARG A 56 12.19 -8.34 13.85
N SER A 57 11.52 -7.43 14.55
CA SER A 57 11.86 -6.00 14.64
C SER A 57 13.22 -5.68 15.27
N GLY A 58 13.87 -6.66 15.92
CA GLY A 58 15.13 -6.45 16.66
C GLY A 58 14.96 -5.79 18.03
N LEU A 59 13.72 -5.49 18.43
CA LEU A 59 13.36 -5.03 19.77
C LEU A 59 13.40 -6.19 20.77
N ARG A 60 13.53 -5.89 22.07
CA ARG A 60 13.46 -6.91 23.14
C ARG A 60 12.01 -7.25 23.52
N ILE A 61 11.21 -7.56 22.52
CA ILE A 61 9.82 -8.01 22.64
C ILE A 61 9.68 -9.39 22.00
N ARG A 62 8.83 -10.23 22.56
CA ARG A 62 8.51 -11.55 22.00
C ARG A 62 7.05 -11.85 22.25
N PHE A 63 6.27 -12.03 21.19
CA PHE A 63 4.96 -12.65 21.27
C PHE A 63 5.10 -14.17 21.12
N LYS A 64 4.46 -14.92 22.01
CA LYS A 64 4.48 -16.39 22.00
C LYS A 64 3.07 -16.95 21.97
N GLN A 65 2.74 -17.75 20.96
CA GLN A 65 1.40 -18.34 20.86
C GLN A 65 1.19 -19.39 21.95
N VAL A 66 -0.02 -19.42 22.53
CA VAL A 66 -0.51 -20.47 23.43
C VAL A 66 -1.89 -20.94 22.98
N ARG A 67 -2.19 -22.23 23.21
CA ARG A 67 -3.47 -22.82 22.80
C ARG A 67 -4.63 -22.41 23.72
N ASN A 68 -4.39 -22.33 25.02
CA ASN A 68 -5.43 -22.03 26.01
C ASN A 68 -5.53 -20.51 26.26
N PRO A 69 -6.65 -19.85 25.92
CA PRO A 69 -6.81 -18.41 26.09
C PRO A 69 -6.79 -17.99 27.56
N ARG A 70 -7.16 -18.86 28.51
CA ARG A 70 -7.07 -18.56 29.95
C ARG A 70 -5.62 -18.43 30.44
N ARG A 71 -4.65 -18.89 29.65
CA ARG A 71 -3.20 -18.79 29.95
C ARG A 71 -2.50 -17.73 29.10
N ALA A 72 -3.25 -17.01 28.26
CA ALA A 72 -2.68 -15.99 27.40
C ALA A 72 -2.70 -14.63 28.09
N ASP A 73 -1.65 -13.84 27.88
CA ASP A 73 -1.62 -12.44 28.27
C ASP A 73 -2.52 -11.59 27.36
N VAL A 74 -2.60 -11.97 26.08
CA VAL A 74 -3.38 -11.30 25.03
C VAL A 74 -4.32 -12.28 24.33
N VAL A 75 -5.60 -11.93 24.19
CA VAL A 75 -6.53 -12.68 23.33
C VAL A 75 -6.89 -11.85 22.10
N ILE A 76 -6.60 -12.42 20.93
CA ILE A 76 -6.93 -11.83 19.64
C ILE A 76 -8.22 -12.50 19.13
N ARG A 77 -9.24 -11.73 18.75
CA ARG A 77 -10.55 -12.26 18.37
C ARG A 77 -11.24 -11.36 17.34
N ASN A 78 -12.24 -11.90 16.65
CA ASN A 78 -13.10 -11.05 15.82
C ASN A 78 -14.20 -10.37 16.63
N THR A 79 -14.68 -9.24 16.12
CA THR A 79 -15.83 -8.49 16.66
C THR A 79 -16.66 -7.92 15.51
N LYS A 80 -17.94 -7.68 15.77
CA LYS A 80 -18.83 -6.88 14.91
C LYS A 80 -19.08 -5.48 15.47
N ARG A 81 -18.50 -5.16 16.64
CA ARG A 81 -18.72 -3.91 17.38
C ARG A 81 -17.68 -2.85 17.03
N VAL A 82 -17.32 -2.76 15.76
CA VAL A 82 -16.40 -1.77 15.23
C VAL A 82 -17.05 -1.16 14.00
N PRO A 83 -16.77 0.13 13.69
CA PRO A 83 -17.23 0.74 12.44
C PRO A 83 -16.98 -0.18 11.25
N ALA A 84 -17.99 -0.29 10.38
CA ALA A 84 -17.86 -1.02 9.14
C ALA A 84 -16.77 -0.36 8.29
N GLY A 85 -15.91 -1.17 7.69
CA GLY A 85 -14.82 -0.68 6.87
C GLY A 85 -13.54 -1.48 7.07
N CYS A 86 -12.74 -1.52 6.01
CA CYS A 86 -11.40 -2.06 6.09
C CYS A 86 -10.54 -1.20 7.03
N GLY A 87 -9.77 -1.85 7.90
CA GLY A 87 -8.82 -1.13 8.76
C GLY A 87 -9.23 -1.03 10.23
N THR A 88 -10.37 -1.59 10.62
CA THR A 88 -10.92 -1.35 11.95
C THR A 88 -10.58 -2.45 12.96
N GLY A 89 -9.97 -2.03 14.06
CA GLY A 89 -9.72 -2.83 15.24
C GLY A 89 -9.77 -1.97 16.51
N TYR A 90 -9.68 -2.62 17.66
CA TYR A 90 -9.30 -1.95 18.90
C TYR A 90 -8.61 -2.92 19.84
N GLY A 91 -7.58 -2.42 20.51
CA GLY A 91 -6.73 -3.15 21.43
C GLY A 91 -6.64 -2.52 22.81
N THR A 92 -6.19 -3.31 23.77
CA THR A 92 -5.78 -2.76 25.08
C THR A 92 -4.52 -1.90 24.91
N LEU A 93 -4.48 -0.72 25.53
CA LEU A 93 -3.30 0.14 25.53
C LEU A 93 -2.34 -0.26 26.66
N GLY A 94 -1.26 -0.96 26.32
CA GLY A 94 -0.24 -1.42 27.25
C GLY A 94 -0.66 -2.61 28.13
N TYR A 95 0.07 -2.77 29.23
CA TYR A 95 -0.11 -3.86 30.20
C TYR A 95 -1.22 -3.54 31.21
N PRO A 96 -2.33 -4.29 31.24
CA PRO A 96 -3.53 -3.92 32.00
C PRO A 96 -3.44 -4.16 33.50
N GLY A 97 -2.60 -5.08 33.97
CA GLY A 97 -2.55 -5.45 35.40
C GLY A 97 -2.05 -6.86 35.61
N PRO A 98 -1.46 -7.15 36.78
CA PRO A 98 -1.34 -8.55 37.20
C PRO A 98 -2.74 -9.17 37.23
N GLY A 99 -2.87 -10.38 36.67
CA GLY A 99 -4.14 -11.11 36.59
C GLY A 99 -5.17 -10.56 35.60
N ARG A 100 -4.84 -9.49 34.84
CA ARG A 100 -5.72 -8.94 33.82
C ARG A 100 -5.22 -9.32 32.42
N GLN A 101 -6.16 -9.72 31.57
CA GLN A 101 -5.88 -10.09 30.19
C GLN A 101 -6.07 -8.88 29.26
N ALA A 102 -5.10 -8.64 28.39
CA ALA A 102 -5.23 -7.71 27.28
C ALA A 102 -5.99 -8.37 26.12
N PHE A 103 -6.53 -7.56 25.22
CA PHE A 103 -7.22 -8.07 24.05
C PHE A 103 -6.87 -7.26 22.80
N VAL A 104 -7.09 -7.90 21.66
CA VAL A 104 -7.18 -7.29 20.34
C VAL A 104 -8.49 -7.78 19.73
N SER A 105 -9.36 -6.86 19.33
CA SER A 105 -10.62 -7.18 18.67
C SER A 105 -10.60 -6.57 17.28
N ILE A 106 -10.70 -7.41 16.26
CA ILE A 106 -10.62 -7.02 14.85
C ILE A 106 -11.93 -7.33 14.12
N LEU A 107 -12.28 -6.54 13.11
CA LEU A 107 -13.29 -6.97 12.15
C LEU A 107 -12.73 -8.16 11.35
N HIS A 108 -13.56 -9.16 11.01
CA HIS A 108 -13.09 -10.27 10.17
C HIS A 108 -12.97 -9.81 8.72
N GLY A 109 -11.81 -10.01 8.11
CA GLY A 109 -11.58 -9.67 6.71
C GLY A 109 -12.15 -10.73 5.78
N THR A 110 -13.31 -10.49 5.17
CA THR A 110 -13.77 -11.29 4.02
C THR A 110 -13.94 -10.43 2.78
N ASP A 111 -13.51 -10.97 1.65
CA ASP A 111 -13.76 -10.37 0.33
C ASP A 111 -15.26 -10.36 0.03
N ALA A 112 -15.95 -11.46 0.34
CA ALA A 112 -17.40 -11.64 0.13
C ALA A 112 -18.29 -10.71 0.97
N GLY A 113 -17.74 -10.09 2.03
CA GLY A 113 -18.49 -9.17 2.90
C GLY A 113 -18.47 -7.71 2.43
N GLY A 114 -17.85 -7.41 1.28
CA GLY A 114 -17.68 -6.03 0.80
C GLY A 114 -16.77 -5.18 1.69
N GLN A 115 -16.08 -5.79 2.66
CA GLN A 115 -15.21 -5.07 3.58
C GLN A 115 -13.77 -4.97 3.08
N GLY A 116 -13.42 -5.69 1.99
CA GLY A 116 -12.16 -5.51 1.24
C GLY A 116 -10.88 -5.73 2.04
N CYS A 117 -10.98 -6.32 3.23
CA CYS A 117 -9.91 -6.28 4.23
C CYS A 117 -9.28 -7.65 4.50
N ALA A 118 -9.14 -8.47 3.46
CA ALA A 118 -8.36 -9.70 3.54
C ALA A 118 -6.86 -9.39 3.75
N LEU A 119 -6.01 -10.41 3.59
CA LEU A 119 -4.57 -10.18 3.46
C LEU A 119 -4.30 -9.26 2.26
N PRO A 120 -3.38 -8.29 2.37
CA PRO A 120 -2.53 -7.97 3.51
C PRO A 120 -3.14 -6.99 4.53
N GLY A 121 -4.27 -6.35 4.20
CA GLY A 121 -4.89 -5.30 5.01
C GLY A 121 -5.14 -5.72 6.47
N GLN A 122 -5.67 -6.92 6.67
CA GLN A 122 -5.90 -7.46 8.01
C GLN A 122 -4.62 -7.59 8.84
N THR A 123 -3.50 -7.91 8.19
CA THR A 123 -2.19 -8.02 8.87
C THR A 123 -1.78 -6.66 9.42
N ARG A 124 -2.01 -5.58 8.68
CA ARG A 124 -1.71 -4.21 9.12
C ARG A 124 -2.55 -3.83 10.34
N VAL A 125 -3.85 -4.11 10.32
CA VAL A 125 -4.74 -3.88 11.47
C VAL A 125 -4.24 -4.63 12.70
N VAL A 126 -3.99 -5.94 12.59
CA VAL A 126 -3.49 -6.71 13.73
C VAL A 126 -2.15 -6.17 14.23
N ALA A 127 -1.25 -5.79 13.33
CA ALA A 127 0.03 -5.20 13.73
C ALA A 127 -0.15 -3.88 14.48
N HIS A 128 -1.07 -3.01 14.03
CA HIS A 128 -1.45 -1.75 14.68
C HIS A 128 -1.97 -1.99 16.10
N GLU A 129 -2.94 -2.91 16.24
CA GLU A 129 -3.51 -3.23 17.55
C GLU A 129 -2.49 -3.88 18.50
N LEU A 130 -1.56 -4.69 17.97
CA LEU A 130 -0.44 -5.19 18.77
C LEU A 130 0.51 -4.05 19.18
N GLY A 131 0.64 -2.99 18.39
CA GLY A 131 1.33 -1.76 18.80
C GLY A 131 0.68 -1.11 20.02
N HIS A 132 -0.65 -1.03 20.05
CA HIS A 132 -1.37 -0.59 21.25
C HIS A 132 -1.15 -1.50 22.44
N VAL A 133 -1.18 -2.82 22.25
CA VAL A 133 -0.84 -3.78 23.32
C VAL A 133 0.55 -3.52 23.87
N LEU A 134 1.50 -3.12 23.04
CA LEU A 134 2.85 -2.74 23.48
C LEU A 134 2.92 -1.37 24.18
N GLY A 135 1.82 -0.61 24.21
CA GLY A 135 1.75 0.71 24.83
C GLY A 135 2.09 1.85 23.87
N LEU A 136 2.05 1.62 22.56
CA LEU A 136 2.19 2.68 21.57
C LEU A 136 0.85 3.39 21.38
N GLU A 137 0.88 4.70 21.46
CA GLU A 137 -0.26 5.55 21.11
C GLU A 137 -0.29 5.79 19.60
N HIS A 138 -1.41 6.35 19.13
CA HIS A 138 -1.50 6.76 17.75
C HIS A 138 -0.41 7.78 17.39
N TYR A 139 0.09 7.67 16.16
CA TYR A 139 1.03 8.63 15.58
C TYR A 139 0.57 9.03 14.19
N MET A 140 -0.05 10.19 14.11
CA MET A 140 -0.76 10.69 12.93
C MET A 140 0.14 11.28 11.85
N LYS A 141 1.46 11.07 11.93
CA LYS A 141 2.44 11.61 10.98
C LYS A 141 3.15 10.49 10.23
N SER A 142 3.56 10.78 9.00
CA SER A 142 4.36 9.88 8.17
C SER A 142 3.66 8.52 7.95
N CYS A 143 4.46 7.53 7.56
CA CYS A 143 4.01 6.17 7.29
C CYS A 143 3.74 5.27 8.49
N SER A 144 3.68 5.84 9.69
CA SER A 144 3.58 5.08 10.94
C SER A 144 2.49 4.01 10.87
N LEU A 145 2.82 2.82 11.37
CA LEU A 145 1.85 1.78 11.62
C LEU A 145 0.75 2.30 12.55
N MET A 146 1.10 3.12 13.54
CA MET A 146 0.19 3.68 14.53
C MET A 146 -0.64 4.87 14.04
N ASN A 147 -0.62 5.20 12.75
CA ASN A 147 -1.52 6.21 12.19
C ASN A 147 -2.96 5.66 12.11
N THR A 148 -3.98 6.38 12.54
CA THR A 148 -5.38 5.90 12.46
C THR A 148 -5.95 5.93 11.04
N SER A 149 -5.33 6.72 10.15
CA SER A 149 -5.77 6.85 8.77
C SER A 149 -5.03 5.83 7.91
N HIS A 150 -5.71 4.73 7.59
CA HIS A 150 -5.26 3.73 6.63
C HIS A 150 -6.17 3.75 5.41
N VAL A 151 -5.56 3.59 4.23
CA VAL A 151 -6.28 3.42 2.97
C VAL A 151 -6.38 1.91 2.75
N ASN A 152 -7.59 1.35 2.92
CA ASN A 152 -7.92 -0.06 2.69
C ASN A 152 -6.89 -1.08 3.23
N GLY A 153 -6.27 -0.79 4.38
CA GLY A 153 -5.27 -1.65 5.01
C GLY A 153 -3.94 -1.82 4.24
N VAL A 154 -3.79 -1.24 3.05
CA VAL A 154 -2.64 -1.43 2.16
C VAL A 154 -1.53 -0.40 2.37
N ALA A 155 -1.86 0.79 2.86
CA ALA A 155 -0.90 1.80 3.31
C ALA A 155 -1.53 2.81 4.28
N GLY A 156 -0.71 3.51 5.07
CA GLY A 156 -1.18 4.71 5.77
C GLY A 156 -1.51 5.81 4.77
N SER A 157 -2.55 6.62 4.99
CA SER A 157 -2.98 7.65 4.02
C SER A 157 -1.97 8.79 3.82
N GLN A 158 -0.89 8.81 4.62
CA GLN A 158 0.23 9.73 4.49
C GLN A 158 1.49 9.05 3.90
N CYS A 159 1.41 7.76 3.56
CA CYS A 159 2.44 7.06 2.81
C CYS A 159 2.30 7.20 1.31
N ILE A 160 1.09 7.46 0.89
CA ILE A 160 0.76 7.78 -0.47
C ILE A 160 0.55 9.27 -0.40
N ASP A 161 1.42 10.05 -1.06
CA ASP A 161 1.12 11.46 -1.24
C ASP A 161 -0.23 11.51 -1.98
N ARG A 162 -1.25 12.11 -1.35
CA ARG A 162 -2.59 12.18 -1.94
C ARG A 162 -2.60 12.98 -3.25
N ASN A 163 -1.56 13.78 -3.49
CA ASN A 163 -1.38 14.55 -4.71
C ASN A 163 -0.55 13.81 -5.77
N ASP A 164 0.02 12.66 -5.43
CA ASP A 164 0.79 11.83 -6.34
C ASP A 164 0.21 10.41 -6.37
N ILE A 165 -0.82 10.22 -7.18
CA ILE A 165 -1.39 8.90 -7.42
C ILE A 165 -0.39 7.95 -8.11
N ASN A 166 0.66 8.48 -8.74
CA ASN A 166 1.78 7.66 -9.23
C ASN A 166 2.71 7.21 -8.09
N ALA A 167 2.71 7.89 -6.95
CA ALA A 167 3.30 7.38 -5.70
C ALA A 167 2.47 6.22 -5.10
N ALA A 168 1.18 6.13 -5.42
CA ALA A 168 0.38 4.93 -5.17
C ALA A 168 0.78 3.86 -6.19
N LYS A 169 1.99 3.30 -6.06
CA LYS A 169 2.57 2.29 -6.95
C LYS A 169 1.49 1.25 -7.31
N PRO A 170 0.86 1.31 -8.51
CA PRO A 170 -0.25 0.44 -8.81
C PRO A 170 0.23 -1.01 -8.75
N GLY A 171 -0.67 -1.94 -8.43
CA GLY A 171 -0.30 -3.36 -8.34
C GLY A 171 0.72 -3.70 -7.26
N ARG A 172 1.06 -2.77 -6.37
CA ARG A 172 1.93 -2.99 -5.22
C ARG A 172 1.22 -2.62 -3.93
N TRP A 173 1.69 -3.20 -2.84
CA TRP A 173 1.22 -2.89 -1.49
C TRP A 173 2.40 -2.63 -0.57
N ARG A 174 2.18 -1.84 0.48
CA ARG A 174 3.23 -1.48 1.43
C ARG A 174 3.45 -2.63 2.42
N CYS A 175 4.31 -3.57 2.05
CA CYS A 175 4.56 -4.76 2.84
C CYS A 175 5.50 -4.59 4.03
N ARG A 176 6.16 -3.43 4.14
CA ARG A 176 6.78 -3.01 5.39
C ARG A 176 5.70 -2.57 6.37
N LEU A 177 5.41 -3.45 7.33
CA LEU A 177 4.40 -3.17 8.36
C LEU A 177 4.90 -2.18 9.41
N LEU A 178 6.14 -2.35 9.88
CA LEU A 178 6.74 -1.51 10.92
C LEU A 178 7.65 -0.45 10.31
N GLU A 179 7.43 0.81 10.66
CA GLU A 179 8.29 1.90 10.23
C GLU A 179 9.34 2.28 11.26
N GLY A 180 10.36 3.02 10.80
CA GLY A 180 11.42 3.50 11.68
C GLY A 180 10.90 4.32 12.85
N VAL A 181 9.79 5.06 12.68
CA VAL A 181 9.17 5.82 13.77
C VAL A 181 8.52 4.93 14.83
N ASP A 182 7.81 3.87 14.41
CA ASP A 182 7.18 2.90 15.31
C ASP A 182 8.24 2.16 16.12
N LEU A 183 9.32 1.72 15.44
CA LEU A 183 10.42 1.03 16.07
C LEU A 183 11.20 1.91 17.06
N ARG A 184 11.36 3.20 16.77
CA ARG A 184 11.97 4.16 17.72
C ARG A 184 11.10 4.34 18.95
N ALA A 185 9.78 4.47 18.79
CA ALA A 185 8.85 4.59 19.91
C ALA A 185 8.89 3.32 20.79
N ALA A 186 8.76 2.14 20.17
CA ALA A 186 8.81 0.87 20.89
C ALA A 186 10.18 0.59 21.54
N ARG A 187 11.28 1.02 20.92
CA ARG A 187 12.63 0.94 21.52
C ARG A 187 12.72 1.72 22.83
N ARG A 188 12.03 2.86 22.99
CA ARG A 188 12.05 3.61 24.26
C ARG A 188 11.41 2.81 25.40
N LEU A 189 10.41 1.99 25.10
CA LEU A 189 9.72 1.16 26.09
C LEU A 189 10.47 -0.14 26.41
N TYR A 190 10.96 -0.83 25.37
CA TYR A 190 11.47 -2.20 25.46
C TYR A 190 12.98 -2.34 25.22
N GLY A 191 13.64 -1.34 24.66
CA GLY A 191 15.04 -1.42 24.23
C GLY A 191 15.26 -2.33 23.03
N GLY A 192 16.51 -2.73 22.81
CA GLY A 192 16.92 -3.53 21.65
C GLY A 192 17.52 -2.70 20.51
N ARG A 193 17.73 -3.35 19.35
CA ARG A 193 18.32 -2.75 18.15
C ARG A 193 17.31 -2.87 17.00
N PRO A 194 16.54 -1.81 16.71
CA PRO A 194 15.58 -1.78 15.61
C PRO A 194 16.17 -2.28 14.29
N ARG A 195 15.38 -3.08 13.56
CA ARG A 195 15.71 -3.59 12.24
C ARG A 195 14.50 -3.44 11.31
N LEU A 196 14.70 -2.72 10.21
CA LEU A 196 13.79 -2.72 9.08
C LEU A 196 14.28 -3.80 8.11
N SER A 197 13.64 -4.97 8.13
CA SER A 197 14.05 -6.12 7.31
C SER A 197 13.13 -6.37 6.11
N GLN A 198 11.95 -5.74 6.09
CA GLN A 198 11.00 -5.90 5.01
C GLN A 198 11.23 -4.82 3.92
N PRO A 199 11.11 -5.19 2.63
CA PRO A 199 11.04 -4.20 1.58
C PRO A 199 9.83 -3.30 1.82
N GLU A 200 9.94 -2.04 1.42
CA GLU A 200 8.87 -1.07 1.64
C GLU A 200 7.61 -1.45 0.87
N TRP A 201 7.81 -1.92 -0.36
CA TRP A 201 6.78 -2.29 -1.31
C TRP A 201 6.96 -3.74 -1.74
N CYS A 202 5.86 -4.44 -1.89
CA CYS A 202 5.80 -5.77 -2.48
C CYS A 202 4.80 -5.75 -3.63
N ASP A 203 5.03 -6.58 -4.64
CA ASP A 203 4.06 -6.78 -5.70
C ASP A 203 2.80 -7.43 -5.10
N ALA A 204 1.65 -6.87 -5.43
CA ALA A 204 0.33 -7.34 -5.01
C ALA A 204 -0.28 -8.28 -6.05
N VAL A 205 0.21 -8.22 -7.28
CA VAL A 205 -0.21 -9.03 -8.42
C VAL A 205 1.01 -9.78 -8.91
N ASP A 206 0.82 -11.05 -9.25
CA ASP A 206 1.87 -11.79 -9.97
C ASP A 206 2.17 -11.08 -11.30
N ARG A 207 3.43 -11.10 -11.74
CA ARG A 207 3.80 -10.46 -13.00
C ARG A 207 3.39 -11.33 -14.19
N ILE A 208 2.99 -10.69 -15.29
CA ILE A 208 2.72 -11.37 -16.56
C ILE A 208 4.00 -12.14 -16.96
N PRO A 209 3.95 -13.46 -17.24
CA PRO A 209 5.15 -14.23 -17.54
C PRO A 209 5.90 -13.72 -18.78
N ALA A 210 5.16 -13.39 -19.85
CA ALA A 210 5.72 -12.86 -21.09
C ALA A 210 4.69 -12.00 -21.83
N THR A 211 5.17 -11.02 -22.60
CA THR A 211 4.37 -10.30 -23.59
C THR A 211 3.86 -11.29 -24.65
N GLY A 212 2.68 -11.02 -25.23
CA GLY A 212 2.15 -11.84 -26.32
C GLY A 212 2.90 -11.65 -27.65
N ALA A 213 2.39 -12.26 -28.72
CA ALA A 213 2.99 -12.16 -30.04
C ALA A 213 3.00 -10.72 -30.56
N VAL A 214 4.04 -10.36 -31.33
CA VAL A 214 4.23 -9.04 -31.91
C VAL A 214 4.51 -9.17 -33.40
N SER A 215 3.84 -8.35 -34.21
CA SER A 215 4.14 -8.12 -35.62
C SER A 215 4.39 -6.65 -35.85
N VAL A 216 5.38 -6.32 -36.69
CA VAL A 216 5.77 -4.94 -36.99
C VAL A 216 5.68 -4.70 -38.49
N ASP A 217 5.01 -3.64 -38.89
CA ASP A 217 5.07 -3.09 -40.24
C ASP A 217 5.93 -1.81 -40.21
N PRO A 218 7.21 -1.89 -40.62
CA PRO A 218 8.11 -0.74 -40.58
C PRO A 218 7.76 0.33 -41.63
N VAL A 219 6.99 -0.03 -42.66
CA VAL A 219 6.58 0.89 -43.74
C VAL A 219 5.36 1.69 -43.33
N ALA A 220 4.38 1.03 -42.72
CA ALA A 220 3.22 1.70 -42.12
C ALA A 220 3.54 2.34 -40.76
N GLN A 221 4.70 2.02 -40.18
CA GLN A 221 5.11 2.38 -38.83
C GLN A 221 4.04 1.97 -37.80
N THR A 222 3.65 0.70 -37.86
CA THR A 222 2.68 0.14 -36.93
C THR A 222 3.20 -1.12 -36.27
N VAL A 223 2.74 -1.36 -35.04
CA VAL A 223 3.02 -2.58 -34.28
C VAL A 223 1.70 -3.19 -33.84
N THR A 224 1.48 -4.44 -34.23
CA THR A 224 0.34 -5.25 -33.79
C THR A 224 0.77 -6.18 -32.67
N VAL A 225 0.13 -6.09 -31.52
CA VAL A 225 0.45 -6.86 -30.32
C VAL A 225 -0.76 -7.70 -29.91
N THR A 226 -0.54 -8.99 -29.69
CA THR A 226 -1.54 -9.89 -29.11
C THR A 226 -1.51 -9.80 -27.59
N ARG A 227 -2.67 -9.62 -26.96
CA ARG A 227 -2.81 -9.53 -25.50
C ARG A 227 -2.55 -10.89 -24.85
N ALA A 228 -1.50 -10.99 -24.05
CA ALA A 228 -1.22 -12.16 -23.22
C ALA A 228 -2.17 -12.26 -22.02
N ALA A 229 -2.29 -13.46 -21.45
CA ALA A 229 -3.06 -13.69 -20.24
C ALA A 229 -2.46 -12.91 -19.05
N GLU A 230 -3.32 -12.22 -18.32
CA GLU A 230 -2.96 -11.48 -17.11
C GLU A 230 -3.26 -12.33 -15.87
N PRO A 231 -2.41 -12.28 -14.83
CA PRO A 231 -2.72 -12.90 -13.56
C PRO A 231 -4.01 -12.33 -12.94
N ALA A 232 -4.73 -13.17 -12.19
CA ALA A 232 -5.93 -12.74 -11.50
C ALA A 232 -5.57 -11.66 -10.46
N LEU A 233 -6.27 -10.53 -10.50
CA LEU A 233 -6.15 -9.53 -9.45
C LEU A 233 -6.74 -10.08 -8.15
N PRO A 234 -6.00 -10.01 -7.03
CA PRO A 234 -6.61 -10.31 -5.74
C PRO A 234 -7.78 -9.38 -5.44
N GLY A 235 -8.91 -9.95 -4.99
CA GLY A 235 -10.14 -9.19 -4.74
C GLY A 235 -9.97 -8.04 -3.74
N TRP A 236 -9.03 -8.17 -2.80
CA TRP A 236 -8.72 -7.15 -1.79
C TRP A 236 -8.07 -5.88 -2.35
N LEU A 237 -7.45 -5.94 -3.54
CA LEU A 237 -6.91 -4.71 -4.16
C LEU A 237 -8.04 -3.72 -4.47
N GLY A 238 -9.28 -4.20 -4.64
CA GLY A 238 -10.45 -3.36 -4.89
C GLY A 238 -10.15 -2.31 -5.96
N PRO A 239 -10.64 -1.06 -5.84
CA PRO A 239 -10.41 0.07 -6.77
C PRO A 239 -8.96 0.61 -6.81
N TRP A 240 -7.99 0.03 -6.09
CA TRP A 240 -6.60 0.50 -6.05
C TRP A 240 -5.66 -0.21 -7.03
N GLY A 241 -6.09 -1.33 -7.60
CA GLY A 241 -5.35 -2.04 -8.64
C GLY A 241 -5.67 -1.58 -10.07
N TRP A 242 -6.00 -0.30 -10.31
CA TRP A 242 -6.55 0.14 -11.61
C TRP A 242 -5.68 1.18 -12.29
N GLY A 243 -4.65 0.69 -12.97
CA GLY A 243 -4.30 1.21 -14.29
C GLY A 243 -5.14 0.51 -15.37
N GLU A 244 -5.36 1.19 -16.49
CA GLU A 244 -5.81 0.51 -17.70
C GLU A 244 -4.64 -0.35 -18.22
N PRO A 245 -4.79 -1.67 -18.38
CA PRO A 245 -3.68 -2.51 -18.80
C PRO A 245 -3.37 -2.23 -20.28
N GLY A 246 -2.13 -2.44 -20.68
CA GLY A 246 -1.67 -2.05 -22.01
C GLY A 246 -0.31 -2.64 -22.35
N PHE A 247 0.39 -1.97 -23.25
CA PHE A 247 1.76 -2.28 -23.60
C PHE A 247 2.54 -1.01 -23.99
N GLU A 248 3.85 -1.05 -23.75
CA GLU A 248 4.81 -0.08 -24.25
C GLU A 248 5.60 -0.67 -25.41
N VAL A 249 5.90 0.16 -26.41
CA VAL A 249 6.73 -0.19 -27.56
C VAL A 249 7.99 0.65 -27.51
N HIS A 250 9.14 -0.02 -27.55
CA HIS A 250 10.47 0.60 -27.56
C HIS A 250 11.23 0.26 -28.83
N ALA A 251 12.09 1.17 -29.27
CA ALA A 251 12.99 0.96 -30.40
C ALA A 251 14.43 1.24 -29.99
N THR A 252 15.34 0.33 -30.35
CA THR A 252 16.78 0.43 -30.07
C THR A 252 17.60 0.04 -31.30
N PRO A 253 18.64 0.79 -31.68
CA PRO A 253 19.42 0.47 -32.88
C PRO A 253 20.16 -0.87 -32.73
N SER A 254 19.96 -1.78 -33.69
CA SER A 254 20.71 -3.03 -33.86
C SER A 254 20.72 -4.06 -32.72
N THR A 255 20.28 -3.74 -31.50
CA THR A 255 20.27 -4.64 -30.34
C THR A 255 19.07 -4.39 -29.43
N CYS A 256 18.49 -5.46 -28.88
CA CYS A 256 17.31 -5.39 -28.00
C CYS A 256 17.69 -5.11 -26.54
N THR A 257 18.03 -3.85 -26.22
CA THR A 257 18.47 -3.46 -24.87
C THR A 257 17.44 -2.63 -24.11
N ALA A 258 16.27 -2.36 -24.71
CA ALA A 258 15.23 -1.56 -24.08
C ALA A 258 14.68 -2.24 -22.81
N VAL A 259 14.50 -1.44 -21.77
CA VAL A 259 13.86 -1.81 -20.50
C VAL A 259 12.53 -1.07 -20.39
N PRO A 260 11.51 -1.63 -19.71
CA PRO A 260 10.21 -0.98 -19.63
C PRO A 260 10.29 0.32 -18.82
N GLY A 261 9.48 1.32 -19.18
CA GLY A 261 9.47 2.65 -18.56
C GLY A 261 10.68 3.53 -18.87
N ASP A 262 11.51 3.16 -19.85
CA ASP A 262 12.57 4.02 -20.38
C ASP A 262 12.05 4.95 -21.49
N ASP A 263 11.70 6.18 -21.09
CA ASP A 263 11.20 7.22 -21.99
C ASP A 263 12.14 7.51 -23.18
N ALA A 264 13.45 7.26 -23.05
CA ALA A 264 14.41 7.55 -24.11
C ALA A 264 14.30 6.61 -25.31
N THR A 265 13.77 5.40 -25.11
CA THR A 265 13.63 4.38 -26.16
C THR A 265 12.18 4.13 -26.56
N GLN A 266 11.23 4.70 -25.82
CA GLN A 266 9.80 4.52 -26.04
C GLN A 266 9.32 5.25 -27.30
N VAL A 267 8.60 4.53 -28.16
CA VAL A 267 8.08 5.03 -29.45
C VAL A 267 6.57 4.84 -29.62
N GLY A 268 5.91 4.20 -28.65
CA GLY A 268 4.45 4.04 -28.63
C GLY A 268 3.93 3.43 -27.32
N VAL A 269 2.63 3.64 -27.05
CA VAL A 269 1.89 3.03 -25.94
C VAL A 269 0.50 2.69 -26.43
N GLY A 270 0.07 1.44 -26.22
CA GLY A 270 -1.29 0.99 -26.50
C GLY A 270 -2.01 0.57 -25.23
N LEU A 271 -3.27 0.99 -25.07
CA LEU A 271 -4.15 0.52 -24.00
C LEU A 271 -5.11 -0.54 -24.55
N TRP A 272 -5.30 -1.63 -23.81
CA TRP A 272 -6.09 -2.76 -24.33
C TRP A 272 -7.56 -2.42 -24.54
N GLY A 273 -8.14 -1.50 -23.76
CA GLY A 273 -9.57 -1.21 -23.77
C GLY A 273 -10.42 -2.48 -23.69
N ALA A 274 -11.26 -2.70 -24.70
CA ALA A 274 -12.13 -3.88 -24.82
C ALA A 274 -11.46 -5.12 -25.46
N THR A 275 -10.18 -5.05 -25.83
CA THR A 275 -9.47 -6.15 -26.50
C THR A 275 -9.35 -7.36 -25.56
N PRO A 276 -9.94 -8.52 -25.88
CA PRO A 276 -9.87 -9.69 -25.00
C PRO A 276 -8.47 -10.29 -24.96
N VAL A 277 -8.19 -11.12 -23.95
CA VAL A 277 -6.98 -11.96 -23.94
C VAL A 277 -6.97 -12.84 -25.20
N GLY A 278 -5.83 -12.89 -25.89
CA GLY A 278 -5.67 -13.55 -27.20
C GLY A 278 -6.10 -12.69 -28.40
N GLY A 279 -6.77 -11.55 -28.19
CA GLY A 279 -7.02 -10.55 -29.23
C GLY A 279 -5.79 -9.70 -29.51
N SER A 280 -5.80 -8.94 -30.59
CA SER A 280 -4.69 -8.07 -30.99
C SER A 280 -5.10 -6.60 -31.12
N LEU A 281 -4.19 -5.70 -30.80
CA LEU A 281 -4.32 -4.25 -31.00
C LEU A 281 -3.16 -3.76 -31.86
N THR A 282 -3.44 -2.84 -32.78
CA THR A 282 -2.42 -2.19 -33.62
C THR A 282 -2.21 -0.76 -33.13
N GLU A 283 -0.96 -0.42 -32.85
CA GLU A 283 -0.53 0.91 -32.40
C GLU A 283 0.40 1.55 -33.45
N TYR A 284 0.31 2.86 -33.63
CA TYR A 284 1.23 3.60 -34.47
C TYR A 284 2.49 3.93 -33.66
N VAL A 285 3.66 3.69 -34.25
CA VAL A 285 4.95 4.04 -33.66
C VAL A 285 5.53 5.22 -34.41
N PHE A 286 5.92 6.27 -33.70
CA PHE A 286 6.41 7.49 -34.32
C PHE A 286 7.93 7.61 -34.18
N GLY A 287 8.58 8.11 -35.24
CA GLY A 287 9.99 8.49 -35.17
C GLY A 287 10.99 7.32 -35.18
N LEU A 288 10.61 6.17 -35.75
CA LEU A 288 11.55 5.07 -35.95
C LEU A 288 12.73 5.52 -36.85
N PRO A 289 13.99 5.46 -36.37
CA PRO A 289 15.14 5.80 -37.20
C PRO A 289 15.33 4.77 -38.32
N PRO A 290 15.78 5.19 -39.52
CA PRO A 290 16.09 4.25 -40.60
C PRO A 290 17.24 3.30 -40.21
N GLY A 291 17.29 2.14 -40.85
CA GLY A 291 18.25 1.08 -40.59
C GLY A 291 17.70 -0.03 -39.70
N LEU A 292 18.59 -0.89 -39.23
CA LEU A 292 18.23 -2.06 -38.42
C LEU A 292 17.85 -1.62 -36.99
N GLN A 293 16.60 -1.82 -36.61
CA GLN A 293 16.06 -1.54 -35.28
C GLN A 293 15.64 -2.83 -34.59
N CYS A 294 15.84 -2.91 -33.28
CA CYS A 294 15.10 -3.84 -32.43
C CYS A 294 13.87 -3.15 -31.86
N ILE A 295 12.69 -3.68 -32.15
CA ILE A 295 11.44 -3.31 -31.51
C ILE A 295 11.20 -4.25 -30.35
N THR A 296 11.04 -3.71 -29.15
CA THR A 296 10.79 -4.48 -27.91
C THR A 296 9.48 -4.02 -27.31
N VAL A 297 8.58 -4.98 -27.03
CA VAL A 297 7.25 -4.70 -26.49
C VAL A 297 7.10 -5.30 -25.09
N TRP A 298 6.69 -4.45 -24.16
CA TRP A 298 6.41 -4.82 -22.77
C TRP A 298 4.92 -4.66 -22.48
N GLN A 299 4.21 -5.76 -22.27
CA GLN A 299 2.84 -5.70 -21.75
C GLN A 299 2.86 -5.35 -20.26
N PHE A 300 1.90 -4.55 -19.80
CA PHE A 300 1.69 -4.28 -18.38
C PHE A 300 0.23 -4.58 -17.98
N ASP A 301 0.07 -5.06 -16.75
CA ASP A 301 -1.23 -5.41 -16.18
C ASP A 301 -1.95 -4.19 -15.59
N ARG A 302 -3.11 -4.43 -14.97
CA ARG A 302 -3.88 -3.40 -14.25
C ARG A 302 -3.14 -2.86 -13.02
N GLY A 303 -2.18 -3.62 -12.50
CA GLY A 303 -1.24 -3.16 -11.51
C GLY A 303 -0.07 -2.39 -12.10
N THR A 304 -0.05 -2.06 -13.39
CA THR A 304 1.09 -1.44 -14.09
C THR A 304 2.39 -2.24 -13.95
N ASN A 305 2.31 -3.53 -13.61
CA ASN A 305 3.47 -4.38 -13.57
C ASN A 305 3.75 -4.87 -14.98
N PHE A 306 4.92 -4.53 -15.50
CA PHE A 306 5.38 -5.04 -16.78
C PHE A 306 5.57 -6.55 -16.75
N SER A 307 5.48 -7.19 -17.90
CA SER A 307 5.83 -8.59 -18.09
C SER A 307 7.27 -8.88 -17.67
N LEU A 308 7.53 -10.13 -17.28
CA LEU A 308 8.88 -10.59 -16.93
C LEU A 308 9.77 -10.70 -18.17
N LEU A 309 9.18 -11.08 -19.31
CA LEU A 309 9.84 -11.23 -20.59
C LEU A 309 9.13 -10.38 -21.66
N PRO A 310 9.87 -9.56 -22.41
CA PRO A 310 9.30 -8.84 -23.54
C PRO A 310 9.18 -9.76 -24.75
N THR A 311 8.48 -9.27 -25.77
CA THR A 311 8.60 -9.80 -27.13
C THR A 311 9.42 -8.80 -27.94
N SER A 312 10.48 -9.29 -28.60
CA SER A 312 11.36 -8.45 -29.41
C SER A 312 11.41 -8.93 -30.86
N VAL A 313 11.46 -7.99 -31.79
CA VAL A 313 11.52 -8.24 -33.24
C VAL A 313 12.57 -7.31 -33.86
N MET A 314 13.51 -7.88 -34.62
CA MET A 314 14.43 -7.09 -35.45
C MET A 314 13.73 -6.69 -36.75
N VAL A 315 13.77 -5.41 -37.11
CA VAL A 315 13.16 -4.87 -38.32
C VAL A 315 14.11 -3.91 -39.02
N GLU A 316 14.12 -3.94 -40.35
CA GLU A 316 14.82 -2.94 -41.15
C GLU A 316 13.85 -1.83 -41.52
N VAL A 317 14.14 -0.60 -41.05
CA VAL A 317 13.33 0.59 -41.33
C VAL A 317 13.90 1.28 -42.58
N PRO A 318 13.13 1.41 -43.68
CA PRO A 318 13.64 1.98 -44.92
C PRO A 318 14.12 3.43 -44.78
N ALA A 319 15.22 3.77 -45.46
CA ALA A 319 15.66 5.16 -45.60
C ALA A 319 14.66 5.97 -46.45
N GLY A 320 14.40 7.23 -46.06
CA GLY A 320 13.55 8.14 -46.82
C GLY A 320 12.08 8.19 -46.42
N GLN A 321 11.69 7.44 -45.37
CA GLN A 321 10.32 7.40 -44.85
C GLN A 321 10.09 8.29 -43.61
N GLN A 322 10.93 9.31 -43.39
CA GLN A 322 10.57 10.36 -42.43
C GLN A 322 9.28 10.99 -42.92
N SER A 323 8.17 10.61 -42.28
CA SER A 323 6.86 11.13 -42.55
C SER A 323 7.00 12.65 -42.53
N ARG A 324 6.60 13.31 -43.63
CA ARG A 324 6.31 14.74 -43.60
C ARG A 324 5.39 14.91 -42.41
N ALA A 325 5.91 15.48 -41.31
CA ALA A 325 5.13 15.72 -40.13
C ALA A 325 3.85 16.39 -40.62
N ARG A 326 2.71 15.71 -40.46
CA ARG A 326 1.42 16.34 -40.65
C ARG A 326 1.39 17.41 -39.57
N THR A 327 1.82 18.62 -39.89
CA THR A 327 1.43 19.85 -39.20
C THR A 327 -0.07 20.05 -39.45
N GLY A 328 -0.87 19.09 -39.02
CA GLY A 328 -2.26 19.32 -38.69
C GLY A 328 -2.21 19.96 -37.33
N THR A 329 -2.52 21.25 -37.29
CA THR A 329 -2.87 22.02 -36.10
C THR A 329 -4.11 21.41 -35.44
N ALA A 330 -3.99 20.20 -34.89
CA ALA A 330 -4.84 19.72 -33.81
C ALA A 330 -4.08 20.08 -32.52
N GLY A 331 -4.69 20.95 -31.70
CA GLY A 331 -4.04 21.64 -30.58
C GLY A 331 -3.12 20.75 -29.72
N LEU A 332 -1.82 20.87 -29.98
CA LEU A 332 -0.77 20.47 -29.05
C LEU A 332 -0.90 21.34 -27.80
N ARG A 333 -1.33 20.73 -26.68
CA ARG A 333 -1.06 21.30 -25.35
C ARG A 333 0.45 21.31 -25.15
N ARG A 334 0.98 22.38 -24.55
CA ARG A 334 2.43 22.56 -24.32
C ARG A 334 2.96 21.40 -23.47
N ALA A 335 4.14 20.91 -23.83
CA ALA A 335 4.87 19.87 -23.11
C ALA A 335 5.41 20.30 -21.72
N ASP A 336 5.12 21.52 -21.28
CA ASP A 336 5.49 22.04 -19.95
C ASP A 336 4.35 21.93 -18.92
N GLU A 337 3.19 21.38 -19.29
CA GLU A 337 2.14 21.02 -18.34
C GLU A 337 2.26 19.52 -17.98
N PRO A 338 2.42 19.16 -16.69
CA PRO A 338 2.30 17.76 -16.30
C PRO A 338 0.93 17.25 -16.73
N ALA A 339 0.89 16.04 -17.30
CA ALA A 339 -0.34 15.40 -17.74
C ALA A 339 -1.38 15.42 -16.60
N ARG A 340 -2.32 16.38 -16.65
CA ARG A 340 -3.46 16.41 -15.74
C ARG A 340 -4.42 15.32 -16.18
N TRP A 341 -4.36 14.21 -15.47
CA TRP A 341 -5.41 13.20 -15.43
C TRP A 341 -6.65 13.77 -14.73
N ASP A 342 -7.34 14.73 -15.36
CA ASP A 342 -8.65 15.20 -14.90
C ASP A 342 -9.72 14.21 -15.38
N ALA A 343 -9.75 13.01 -14.78
CA ALA A 343 -10.97 12.23 -14.77
C ALA A 343 -11.93 12.88 -13.74
N PRO A 344 -13.19 13.18 -14.09
CA PRO A 344 -14.14 13.66 -13.10
C PRO A 344 -14.45 12.54 -12.12
N VAL A 345 -13.81 12.57 -10.95
CA VAL A 345 -14.23 11.79 -9.78
C VAL A 345 -15.57 12.37 -9.32
N ARG A 346 -16.68 11.73 -9.69
CA ARG A 346 -17.96 11.94 -9.00
C ARG A 346 -17.79 11.40 -7.58
N VAL A 347 -17.64 12.30 -6.63
CA VAL A 347 -17.83 12.01 -5.21
C VAL A 347 -19.33 11.75 -5.02
N LEU A 348 -19.70 10.48 -4.89
CA LEU A 348 -21.00 10.12 -4.33
C LEU A 348 -20.94 10.45 -2.84
N GLN A 349 -21.61 11.53 -2.45
CA GLN A 349 -21.95 11.81 -1.07
C GLN A 349 -22.95 10.72 -0.64
N LEU A 350 -22.55 9.87 0.29
CA LEU A 350 -23.45 8.95 0.98
C LEU A 350 -23.83 9.62 2.30
N ASP A 351 -25.14 9.78 2.51
CA ASP A 351 -25.74 10.22 3.78
C ASP A 351 -25.52 9.20 4.91
#